data_AF-A0A2D8PUG1-F1
#
_entry.id   AF-A0A2D8PUG1-F1
#
_cell.length_a   1.000
_cell.length_b   1.000
_cell.length_c   1.000
_cell.angle_alpha   90.00
_cell.angle_beta   90.00
_cell.angle_gamma   90.00
#
_symmetry.space_group_name_H-M   'P 1'
#
loop_
_entity.id
_entity.type
_entity.pdbx_description
1 polymer ?
#
loop_
_entity_poly.entity_id
_entity_poly.type
_entity_poly.pdbx_seq_one_letter_code
_entity_poly.pdbx_strand_id
1 'polypeptide(L)'
;MIRFLLLTIIPLVLPFVGWFVWKVFKGQPRVDPQTGDQIVPDLERAPRGKLLIAGIVLMLLTLGTFLLIHDRTANKPYQPIDVDAVIEQEERERRQQNQYPAR
;
A
#
# COMPACT_ATOMS: atom_id res chain seq x y z
N MET A 1 3.30 11.72 13.47
CA MET A 1 1.89 11.23 13.52
C MET A 1 1.14 11.41 12.20
N ILE A 2 1.28 12.56 11.51
CA ILE A 2 0.61 12.82 10.22
C ILE A 2 0.93 11.79 9.12
N ARG A 3 2.16 11.25 9.11
CA ARG A 3 2.62 10.27 8.12
C ARG A 3 1.83 8.96 8.15
N PHE A 4 1.37 8.53 9.32
CA PHE A 4 0.55 7.32 9.47
C PHE A 4 -0.85 7.54 8.92
N LEU A 5 -1.42 8.72 9.19
CA LEU A 5 -2.73 9.16 8.70
C LEU A 5 -2.75 9.26 7.17
N LEU A 6 -1.68 9.82 6.58
CA LEU A 6 -1.52 9.88 5.13
C LEU A 6 -1.35 8.50 4.50
N LEU A 7 -0.62 7.58 5.13
CA LEU A 7 -0.39 6.22 4.62
C LEU A 7 -1.61 5.29 4.75
N THR A 8 -2.57 5.58 5.62
CA THR A 8 -3.77 4.74 5.81
C THR A 8 -5.01 5.33 5.18
N ILE A 9 -5.23 6.65 5.31
CA ILE A 9 -6.45 7.30 4.83
C ILE A 9 -6.39 7.55 3.33
N ILE A 10 -5.24 7.95 2.79
CA ILE A 10 -5.14 8.24 1.35
C ILE A 10 -5.42 7.00 0.51
N PRO A 11 -4.83 5.82 0.79
CA PRO A 11 -5.19 4.62 0.06
C PRO A 11 -6.66 4.30 0.21
N LEU A 12 -7.23 4.36 1.42
CA LEU A 12 -8.63 4.02 1.67
C LEU A 12 -9.61 4.91 0.87
N VAL A 13 -9.33 6.22 0.77
CA VAL A 13 -10.22 7.21 0.17
C VAL A 13 -10.03 7.34 -1.35
N LEU A 14 -8.81 7.13 -1.86
CA LEU A 14 -8.46 7.30 -3.28
C LEU A 14 -9.37 6.55 -4.27
N PRO A 15 -9.66 5.23 -4.11
CA PRO A 15 -10.51 4.53 -5.07
C PRO A 15 -11.96 4.97 -4.98
N PHE A 16 -12.42 5.44 -3.81
CA PHE A 16 -13.76 6.00 -3.69
C PHE A 16 -13.88 7.34 -4.44
N VAL A 17 -12.88 8.21 -4.28
CA VAL A 17 -12.78 9.48 -5.03
C VAL A 17 -12.64 9.22 -6.53
N GLY A 18 -11.76 8.30 -6.93
CA GLY A 18 -11.56 7.93 -8.34
C GLY A 18 -12.82 7.35 -8.97
N TRP A 19 -13.54 6.46 -8.27
CA TRP A 19 -14.83 5.96 -8.73
C TRP A 19 -15.87 7.07 -8.81
N PHE A 20 -15.96 7.94 -7.80
CA PHE A 20 -16.93 9.04 -7.78
C PHE A 20 -16.73 9.99 -8.95
N VAL A 21 -15.50 10.46 -9.17
CA VAL A 21 -15.12 11.31 -10.31
C VAL A 21 -15.45 10.60 -11.62
N TRP A 22 -15.04 9.34 -11.77
CA TRP A 22 -15.37 8.57 -12.96
C TRP A 22 -16.88 8.44 -13.19
N LYS A 23 -17.69 8.20 -12.15
CA LYS A 23 -19.14 8.01 -12.29
C LYS A 23 -19.87 9.33 -12.57
N VAL A 24 -19.44 10.43 -11.97
CA VAL A 24 -19.98 11.77 -12.21
C VAL A 24 -19.64 12.27 -13.62
N PHE A 25 -18.40 12.07 -14.07
CA PHE A 25 -17.92 12.66 -15.33
C PHE A 25 -17.93 11.71 -16.55
N LYS A 26 -18.21 10.41 -16.39
CA LYS A 26 -18.31 9.47 -17.54
C LYS A 26 -19.65 9.54 -18.26
N GLY A 27 -20.70 10.07 -17.62
CA GLY A 27 -21.98 10.29 -18.28
C GLY A 27 -21.94 11.55 -19.14
N GLN A 28 -22.17 11.44 -20.44
CA GLN A 28 -22.52 12.62 -21.23
C GLN A 28 -23.83 13.20 -20.68
N PRO A 29 -23.92 14.52 -20.44
CA PRO A 29 -25.16 15.15 -20.00
C PRO A 29 -26.24 14.87 -21.05
N ARG A 30 -27.30 14.16 -20.64
CA ARG A 30 -28.46 13.90 -21.50
C ARG A 30 -29.45 15.02 -21.29
N VAL A 31 -29.91 15.60 -22.39
CA VAL A 31 -30.99 16.60 -22.39
C VAL A 31 -32.29 15.86 -22.64
N ASP A 32 -33.31 16.14 -21.86
CA ASP A 32 -34.66 15.64 -22.11
C ASP A 32 -35.22 16.30 -23.38
N PRO A 33 -35.53 15.54 -24.43
CA PRO A 33 -36.06 16.09 -25.68
C PRO A 33 -37.45 16.73 -25.54
N GLN A 34 -38.20 16.49 -24.47
CA GLN A 34 -39.53 17.10 -24.25
C GLN A 34 -39.46 18.42 -23.48
N THR A 35 -38.62 18.51 -22.46
CA THR A 35 -38.55 19.67 -21.56
C THR A 35 -37.36 20.58 -21.85
N GLY A 36 -36.33 20.08 -22.56
CA GLY A 36 -35.08 20.80 -22.77
C GLY A 36 -34.17 20.84 -21.54
N ASP A 37 -34.58 20.22 -20.44
CA ASP A 37 -33.83 20.21 -19.18
C ASP A 37 -32.73 19.14 -19.19
N GLN A 38 -31.68 19.41 -18.43
CA GLN A 38 -30.61 18.45 -18.21
C GLN A 38 -31.08 17.37 -17.24
N ILE A 39 -31.11 16.12 -17.69
CA ILE A 39 -31.53 14.98 -16.87
C ILE A 39 -30.48 14.78 -15.77
N VAL A 40 -30.92 14.85 -14.50
CA VAL A 40 -30.06 14.65 -13.34
C VAL A 40 -29.44 13.24 -13.43
N PRO A 41 -28.11 13.11 -13.28
CA PRO A 41 -27.46 11.81 -13.32
C PRO A 41 -28.02 10.90 -12.22
N ASP A 42 -28.54 9.75 -12.62
CA ASP A 42 -29.10 8.73 -11.72
C ASP A 42 -28.00 8.21 -10.77
N LEU A 43 -27.97 8.73 -9.54
CA LEU A 43 -27.04 8.36 -8.47
C LEU A 43 -27.35 6.98 -7.86
N GLU A 44 -28.57 6.46 -7.99
CA GLU A 44 -28.99 5.18 -7.41
C GLU A 44 -28.33 4.00 -8.12
N ARG A 45 -27.96 4.17 -9.41
CA ARG A 45 -27.20 3.19 -10.19
C ARG A 45 -25.70 3.15 -9.85
N ALA A 46 -25.35 3.35 -8.59
CA ALA A 46 -24.00 3.05 -8.11
C ALA A 46 -23.87 1.52 -7.94
N PRO A 47 -22.88 0.85 -8.53
CA PRO A 47 -22.68 -0.58 -8.32
C PRO A 47 -22.10 -0.82 -6.92
N ARG A 48 -22.93 -0.66 -5.88
CA ARG A 48 -22.57 -0.70 -4.46
C ARG A 48 -21.78 -1.97 -4.12
N GLY A 49 -22.17 -3.12 -4.69
CA GLY A 49 -21.44 -4.37 -4.52
C GLY A 49 -20.01 -4.35 -5.11
N LYS A 50 -19.82 -3.77 -6.30
CA LYS A 50 -18.48 -3.66 -6.90
C LYS A 50 -17.58 -2.69 -6.14
N LEU A 51 -18.16 -1.61 -5.63
CA LEU A 51 -17.47 -0.66 -4.75
C LEU A 51 -17.05 -1.30 -3.44
N LEU A 52 -17.93 -2.09 -2.83
CA LEU A 52 -17.66 -2.77 -1.57
C LEU A 52 -16.55 -3.82 -1.74
N ILE A 53 -16.59 -4.61 -2.82
CA ILE A 53 -15.51 -5.55 -3.17
C ILE A 53 -14.20 -4.81 -3.42
N ALA A 54 -14.21 -3.73 -4.19
CA ALA A 54 -13.01 -2.92 -4.45
C ALA A 54 -12.44 -2.35 -3.14
N GLY A 55 -13.30 -1.86 -2.24
CA GLY A 55 -12.90 -1.39 -0.91
C GLY A 55 -12.28 -2.48 -0.05
N ILE A 56 -12.86 -3.69 -0.02
CA ILE A 56 -12.31 -4.83 0.73
C ILE A 56 -10.95 -5.24 0.16
N VAL A 57 -10.83 -5.40 -1.16
CA VAL A 57 -9.58 -5.78 -1.83
C VAL A 57 -8.49 -4.76 -1.53
N LEU A 58 -8.83 -3.47 -1.58
CA LEU A 58 -7.89 -2.40 -1.29
C LEU A 58 -7.50 -2.36 0.19
N MET A 59 -8.45 -2.61 1.10
CA MET A 59 -8.16 -2.70 2.53
C MET A 59 -7.18 -3.86 2.81
N LEU A 60 -7.40 -5.03 2.20
CA LEU A 60 -6.50 -6.18 2.35
C LEU A 60 -5.12 -5.89 1.76
N LEU A 61 -5.05 -5.25 0.58
CA LEU A 61 -3.78 -4.87 -0.03
C LEU A 61 -3.02 -3.85 0.81
N THR A 62 -3.69 -2.83 1.32
CA THR A 62 -3.06 -1.75 2.09
C THR A 62 -2.63 -2.24 3.47
N LEU A 63 -3.50 -2.95 4.19
CA LEU A 63 -3.18 -3.53 5.49
C LEU A 63 -2.12 -4.64 5.37
N GLY A 64 -2.25 -5.53 4.38
CA GLY A 64 -1.29 -6.60 4.14
C GLY A 64 0.09 -6.07 3.75
N THR A 65 0.15 -5.08 2.85
CA THR A 65 1.41 -4.43 2.48
C THR A 65 2.01 -3.66 3.65
N PHE A 66 1.18 -2.96 4.44
CA PHE A 66 1.63 -2.28 5.65
C PHE A 66 2.24 -3.26 6.66
N LEU A 67 1.56 -4.38 6.94
CA LEU A 67 2.06 -5.41 7.85
C LEU A 67 3.36 -6.05 7.34
N LEU A 68 3.47 -6.33 6.04
CA LEU A 68 4.70 -6.86 5.44
C LEU A 68 5.87 -5.88 5.55
N ILE A 69 5.63 -4.59 5.28
CA ILE A 69 6.66 -3.56 5.42
C ILE A 69 7.02 -3.37 6.89
N HIS A 70 6.03 -3.37 7.78
CA HIS A 70 6.23 -3.25 9.22
C HIS A 70 7.05 -4.42 9.77
N ASP A 71 6.73 -5.67 9.42
CA ASP A 71 7.52 -6.84 9.79
C ASP A 71 8.97 -6.71 9.30
N ARG A 72 9.16 -6.35 8.02
CA ARG A 72 10.49 -6.13 7.42
C ARG A 72 11.29 -4.98 8.03
N THR A 73 10.65 -4.00 8.69
CA THR A 73 11.32 -2.79 9.21
C THR A 73 11.42 -2.76 10.73
N ALA A 74 10.43 -3.28 11.45
CA ALA A 74 10.36 -3.31 12.90
C ALA A 74 11.07 -4.52 13.51
N ASN A 75 11.17 -5.66 12.80
CA ASN A 75 11.90 -6.84 13.29
C ASN A 75 13.38 -6.86 12.90
N LYS A 76 13.82 -6.02 11.96
CA LYS A 76 15.25 -5.88 11.62
C LYS A 76 16.13 -5.26 12.70
N PRO A 77 15.71 -4.27 13.52
CA PRO A 77 16.58 -3.71 14.56
C PRO A 77 16.67 -4.56 15.83
N TYR A 78 15.86 -5.62 15.97
CA TYR A 78 15.86 -6.52 17.13
C TYR A 78 16.27 -7.96 16.78
N GLN A 79 16.90 -8.19 15.63
CA GLN A 79 17.60 -9.46 15.46
C GLN A 79 18.76 -9.45 16.47
N PRO A 80 18.77 -10.37 17.45
CA PRO A 80 19.94 -10.51 18.30
C PRO A 80 21.11 -10.76 17.36
N ILE A 81 22.15 -9.93 17.46
CA ILE A 81 23.41 -10.21 16.80
C ILE A 81 23.82 -11.59 17.29
N ASP A 82 23.88 -12.54 16.36
CA ASP A 82 24.33 -13.89 16.66
C ASP A 82 25.84 -13.81 16.96
N VAL A 83 26.16 -13.66 18.25
CA VAL A 83 27.52 -13.43 18.74
C VAL A 83 28.43 -14.58 18.31
N ASP A 84 27.88 -15.80 18.24
CA ASP A 84 28.63 -16.98 17.83
C ASP A 84 29.01 -16.92 16.34
N ALA A 85 28.10 -16.45 15.48
CA ALA A 85 28.38 -16.25 14.06
C ALA A 85 29.43 -15.17 13.80
N VAL A 86 29.43 -14.09 14.60
CA VAL A 86 30.43 -13.00 14.48
C VAL A 86 31.81 -13.48 14.92
N ILE A 87 31.91 -14.23 16.02
CA ILE A 87 33.18 -14.79 16.51
C ILE A 87 33.75 -15.78 15.50
N GLU A 88 32.92 -16.66 14.92
CA GLU A 88 33.39 -17.61 13.92
C GLU A 88 33.91 -16.92 12.65
N GLN A 89 33.28 -15.81 12.26
CA GLN A 89 33.71 -15.01 11.11
C GLN A 89 35.05 -14.30 11.38
N GLU A 90 35.22 -13.71 12.57
CA GLU A 90 36.48 -13.07 12.97
C GLU A 90 37.63 -14.10 13.07
N GLU A 91 37.36 -15.30 13.57
CA GLU A 91 38.36 -16.37 13.61
C GLU A 91 38.78 -16.84 12.21
N ARG A 92 37.83 -16.94 11.27
CA ARG A 92 38.14 -17.30 9.87
C ARG A 92 39.00 -16.22 9.21
N GLU A 93 38.70 -14.95 9.44
CA GLU A 93 39.49 -13.83 8.94
C GLU A 93 40.90 -13.79 9.55
N ARG A 94 41.04 -14.01 10.87
CA ARG A 94 42.35 -14.13 11.53
C ARG A 94 43.16 -15.31 11.00
N ARG A 95 42.51 -16.45 10.75
CA ARG A 95 43.19 -17.63 10.16
C ARG A 95 43.67 -17.34 8.74
N GLN A 96 42.87 -16.65 7.92
CA GLN A 96 43.27 -16.25 6.57
C GLN A 96 44.40 -15.21 6.58
N GLN A 97 44.36 -14.25 7.50
CA GLN A 97 45.39 -13.22 7.65
C GLN A 97 46.73 -13.78 8.15
N ASN A 98 46.70 -14.75 9.06
CA ASN A 98 47.90 -15.46 9.51
C ASN A 98 48.46 -16.45 8.46
N GLN A 99 47.63 -16.89 7.52
CA GLN A 99 48.05 -17.79 6.43
C GLN A 99 48.73 -17.04 5.29
N TYR A 100 48.51 -15.73 5.15
CA TYR A 100 49.20 -14.86 4.19
C TYR A 100 49.72 -13.60 4.89
N PRO A 101 50.81 -13.68 5.66
CA PRO A 101 51.46 -12.49 6.18
C PRO A 101 51.92 -11.64 5.00
N ALA A 102 51.43 -10.41 4.92
CA ALA A 102 51.91 -9.43 3.95
C ALA A 102 53.43 -9.31 4.10
N ARG A 103 54.17 -9.63 3.03
CA ARG A 103 55.63 -9.50 2.96
C ARG A 103 56.06 -8.05 2.97
#